data_AF-A0A2V8I936-F1
#
_entry.id   AF-A0A2V8I936-F1
#
_cell.length_a   1.000
_cell.length_b   1.000
_cell.length_c   1.000
_cell.angle_alpha   90.00
_cell.angle_beta   90.00
_cell.angle_gamma   90.00
#
_symmetry.space_group_name_H-M   'P 1'
#
loop_
_entity.id
_entity.type
_entity.pdbx_description
1 polymer ?
#
loop_
_entity_poly.entity_id
_entity_poly.type
_entity_poly.pdbx_seq_one_letter_code
_entity_poly.pdbx_strand_id
1 'polypeptide(L)'
;MNGDRGVALILALLVLSFISIVGGALLTAETIDIWITDNHKTAIQSLYLAEAGIDHAREVLRTSTATPTGLLTSAAGLDGQLLTSADLATLLASDDQPLIPSDPSLRLAGQPLMDNSSRIIGRYYVWLRNDNADGVSTKTDTNDVLTLLSFGQIGASSKAIEVTIQKGKFPNLPGTDTQTDPRLTTDACLESLSAGITGNATDLYNPPSGGSQVIGDYGSAANYKVAVVNGDVVLGPGSGYGILLTRGAVKVAENFTWNGLILIIGEGVLTWSSGAKGNIYGGLFIAQTRAADGSLLTSPGQITADLNPATIFYDAAAIRAANQPFPYNPVAIREK
;
A
#
# COMPACT_ATOMS: atom_id res chain seq x y z
N MET A 1 -65.73 6.01 -61.77
CA MET A 1 -64.96 6.41 -60.57
C MET A 1 -64.27 5.18 -59.94
N ASN A 2 -63.49 4.40 -60.73
CA ASN A 2 -62.91 3.11 -60.29
C ASN A 2 -61.36 3.11 -60.25
N GLY A 3 -60.69 4.22 -60.57
CA GLY A 3 -59.22 4.34 -60.54
C GLY A 3 -58.64 4.68 -59.15
N ASP A 4 -59.38 5.44 -58.34
CA ASP A 4 -58.85 5.99 -57.08
C ASP A 4 -58.67 4.93 -55.97
N ARG A 5 -59.43 3.82 -56.04
CA ARG A 5 -59.36 2.72 -55.06
C ARG A 5 -58.11 1.85 -55.22
N GLY A 6 -57.58 1.71 -56.44
CA GLY A 6 -56.34 0.95 -56.70
C GLY A 6 -55.10 1.73 -56.27
N VAL A 7 -55.08 3.03 -56.51
CA VAL A 7 -53.98 3.93 -56.11
C VAL A 7 -53.90 4.06 -54.58
N ALA A 8 -55.04 4.12 -53.89
CA ALA A 8 -55.08 4.15 -52.43
C ALA A 8 -54.47 2.89 -51.79
N LEU A 9 -54.72 1.70 -52.37
CA LEU A 9 -54.12 0.46 -51.89
C LEU A 9 -52.60 0.43 -52.11
N ILE A 10 -52.13 0.87 -53.28
CA ILE A 10 -50.69 0.94 -53.58
C ILE A 10 -49.99 1.93 -52.65
N LEU A 11 -50.58 3.10 -52.39
CA LEU A 11 -50.05 4.07 -51.41
C LEU A 11 -50.02 3.49 -49.99
N ALA A 12 -51.08 2.80 -49.56
CA ALA A 12 -51.13 2.18 -48.25
C ALA A 12 -50.05 1.10 -48.08
N LEU A 13 -49.82 0.27 -49.12
CA LEU A 13 -48.76 -0.73 -49.13
C LEU A 13 -47.38 -0.10 -49.16
N LEU A 14 -47.19 0.97 -49.91
CA LEU A 14 -45.92 1.70 -49.96
C LEU A 14 -45.60 2.30 -48.58
N VAL A 15 -46.56 2.97 -47.95
CA VAL A 15 -46.41 3.53 -46.59
C VAL A 15 -46.16 2.43 -45.56
N LEU A 16 -46.88 1.30 -45.63
CA LEU A 16 -46.69 0.18 -44.71
C LEU A 16 -45.30 -0.46 -44.89
N SER A 17 -44.84 -0.61 -46.13
CA SER A 17 -43.50 -1.12 -46.43
C SER A 17 -42.42 -0.18 -45.91
N PHE A 18 -42.63 1.14 -46.07
CA PHE A 18 -41.72 2.15 -45.56
C PHE A 18 -41.65 2.12 -44.04
N ILE A 19 -42.79 2.06 -43.35
CA ILE A 19 -42.85 1.95 -41.88
C ILE A 19 -42.21 0.65 -41.41
N SER A 20 -42.40 -0.46 -42.12
CA SER A 20 -41.79 -1.75 -41.76
C SER A 20 -40.27 -1.72 -41.89
N ILE A 21 -39.75 -1.09 -42.96
CA ILE A 21 -38.31 -0.91 -43.16
C ILE A 21 -37.72 0.00 -42.08
N VAL A 22 -38.36 1.13 -41.80
CA VAL A 22 -37.92 2.07 -40.75
C VAL A 22 -37.99 1.43 -39.37
N GLY A 23 -39.08 0.73 -39.06
CA GLY A 23 -39.24 0.00 -37.79
C GLY A 23 -38.19 -1.10 -37.62
N GLY A 24 -37.92 -1.88 -38.68
CA GLY A 24 -36.86 -2.89 -38.66
C GLY A 24 -35.46 -2.29 -38.48
N ALA A 25 -35.19 -1.16 -39.14
CA ALA A 25 -33.92 -0.45 -39.00
C ALA A 25 -33.71 0.09 -37.56
N LEU A 26 -34.75 0.68 -36.95
CA LEU A 26 -34.70 1.16 -35.57
C LEU A 26 -34.47 0.02 -34.56
N LEU A 27 -35.16 -1.11 -34.70
CA LEU A 27 -34.94 -2.27 -33.82
C LEU A 27 -33.52 -2.84 -33.95
N THR A 28 -32.96 -2.81 -35.16
CA THR A 28 -31.58 -3.25 -35.40
C THR A 28 -30.58 -2.29 -34.77
N ALA A 29 -30.80 -0.98 -34.89
CA ALA A 29 -29.96 0.04 -34.26
C ALA A 29 -29.96 -0.09 -32.73
N GLU A 30 -31.13 -0.20 -32.10
CA GLU A 30 -31.28 -0.44 -30.66
C GLU A 30 -30.58 -1.72 -30.21
N THR A 31 -30.69 -2.79 -31.01
CA THR A 31 -29.97 -4.02 -30.72
C THR A 31 -28.46 -3.77 -30.73
N ILE A 32 -27.91 -3.10 -31.74
CA ILE A 32 -26.47 -2.79 -31.78
C ILE A 32 -26.03 -1.97 -30.56
N ASP A 33 -26.82 -0.96 -30.17
CA ASP A 33 -26.50 -0.10 -29.03
C ASP A 33 -26.50 -0.85 -27.69
N ILE A 34 -27.41 -1.82 -27.51
CA ILE A 34 -27.40 -2.71 -26.34
C ILE A 34 -26.10 -3.52 -26.28
N TRP A 35 -25.68 -4.10 -27.40
CA TRP A 35 -24.46 -4.92 -27.42
C TRP A 35 -23.20 -4.08 -27.18
N ILE A 36 -23.15 -2.86 -27.72
CA ILE A 36 -22.06 -1.91 -27.44
C ILE A 36 -22.04 -1.54 -25.95
N THR A 37 -23.20 -1.26 -25.38
CA THR A 37 -23.34 -0.89 -23.96
C THR A 37 -22.92 -2.03 -23.04
N ASP A 38 -23.34 -3.26 -23.33
CA ASP A 38 -22.97 -4.44 -22.55
C ASP A 38 -21.47 -4.73 -22.64
N ASN A 39 -20.88 -4.60 -23.82
CA ASN A 39 -19.43 -4.72 -24.01
C ASN A 39 -18.66 -3.66 -23.21
N HIS A 40 -19.10 -2.39 -23.29
CA HIS A 40 -18.48 -1.30 -22.55
C HIS A 40 -18.58 -1.49 -21.02
N LYS A 41 -19.77 -1.88 -20.53
CA LYS A 41 -20.00 -2.19 -19.11
C LYS A 41 -19.12 -3.34 -18.64
N THR A 42 -19.05 -4.42 -19.41
CA THR A 42 -18.24 -5.60 -19.06
C THR A 42 -16.74 -5.26 -19.05
N ALA A 43 -16.28 -4.39 -19.96
CA ALA A 43 -14.90 -3.90 -19.98
C ALA A 43 -14.58 -3.08 -18.72
N ILE A 44 -15.44 -2.13 -18.34
CA ILE A 44 -15.28 -1.35 -17.11
C ILE A 44 -15.29 -2.25 -15.87
N GLN A 45 -16.21 -3.22 -15.80
CA GLN A 45 -16.27 -4.15 -14.68
C GLN A 45 -15.01 -5.03 -14.59
N SER A 46 -14.45 -5.42 -15.73
CA SER A 46 -13.18 -6.18 -15.77
C SER A 46 -12.01 -5.31 -15.29
N LEU A 47 -12.02 -4.01 -15.57
CA LEU A 47 -11.02 -3.06 -15.06
C LEU A 47 -11.12 -2.91 -13.53
N TYR A 48 -12.33 -2.68 -12.99
CA TYR A 48 -12.54 -2.61 -11.53
C TYR A 48 -12.11 -3.89 -10.82
N LEU A 49 -12.27 -5.03 -11.48
CA LEU A 49 -11.85 -6.31 -10.96
C LEU A 49 -10.31 -6.46 -10.94
N ALA A 50 -9.62 -5.90 -11.93
CA ALA A 50 -8.17 -5.80 -11.93
C ALA A 50 -7.68 -4.87 -10.79
N GLU A 51 -8.35 -3.75 -10.57
CA GLU A 51 -8.07 -2.82 -9.45
C GLU A 51 -8.26 -3.48 -8.08
N ALA A 52 -9.35 -4.23 -7.90
CA ALA A 52 -9.57 -5.03 -6.69
C ALA A 52 -8.43 -6.05 -6.46
N GLY A 53 -7.88 -6.61 -7.54
CA GLY A 53 -6.68 -7.44 -7.46
C GLY A 53 -5.47 -6.69 -6.93
N ILE A 54 -5.21 -5.47 -7.39
CA ILE A 54 -4.11 -4.64 -6.90
C ILE A 54 -4.25 -4.34 -5.41
N ASP A 55 -5.45 -3.97 -4.95
CA ASP A 55 -5.66 -3.67 -3.53
C ASP A 55 -5.49 -4.92 -2.66
N HIS A 56 -5.99 -6.07 -3.11
CA HIS A 56 -5.76 -7.34 -2.41
C HIS A 56 -4.26 -7.69 -2.38
N ALA A 57 -3.54 -7.52 -3.49
CA ALA A 57 -2.11 -7.77 -3.56
C ALA A 57 -1.32 -6.87 -2.62
N ARG A 58 -1.65 -5.57 -2.55
CA ARG A 58 -1.01 -4.63 -1.61
C ARG A 58 -1.21 -5.07 -0.16
N GLU A 59 -2.37 -5.60 0.20
CA GLU A 59 -2.62 -6.14 1.53
C GLU A 59 -1.84 -7.45 1.81
N VAL A 60 -1.77 -8.35 0.83
CA VAL A 60 -0.93 -9.57 0.93
C VAL A 60 0.54 -9.19 1.13
N LEU A 61 1.05 -8.19 0.40
CA LEU A 61 2.42 -7.71 0.55
C LEU A 61 2.66 -7.03 1.90
N ARG A 62 1.70 -6.23 2.39
CA ARG A 62 1.78 -5.56 3.69
C ARG A 62 1.83 -6.56 4.85
N THR A 63 1.07 -7.66 4.76
CA THR A 63 1.00 -8.70 5.80
C THR A 63 2.08 -9.77 5.66
N SER A 64 2.81 -9.79 4.55
CA SER A 64 3.89 -10.73 4.31
C SER A 64 5.10 -10.47 5.21
N THR A 65 5.65 -11.54 5.77
CA THR A 65 6.93 -11.48 6.51
C THR A 65 8.15 -11.66 5.61
N ALA A 66 7.95 -12.03 4.34
CA ALA A 66 9.01 -12.20 3.35
C ALA A 66 9.53 -10.85 2.84
N THR A 67 10.82 -10.79 2.49
CA THR A 67 11.40 -9.64 1.81
C THR A 67 10.92 -9.58 0.36
N PRO A 68 10.95 -8.40 -0.31
CA PRO A 68 10.67 -8.29 -1.74
C PRO A 68 11.45 -9.30 -2.59
N THR A 69 12.76 -9.44 -2.34
CA THR A 69 13.61 -10.44 -3.01
C THR A 69 13.10 -11.88 -2.78
N GLY A 70 12.65 -12.20 -1.56
CA GLY A 70 12.08 -13.51 -1.27
C GLY A 70 10.76 -13.77 -1.99
N LEU A 71 9.90 -12.75 -2.08
CA LEU A 71 8.63 -12.83 -2.81
C LEU A 71 8.85 -12.99 -4.32
N LEU A 72 9.78 -12.22 -4.90
CA LEU A 72 10.19 -12.34 -6.30
C LEU A 72 10.79 -13.72 -6.59
N THR A 73 11.53 -14.29 -5.65
CA THR A 73 12.07 -15.65 -5.79
C THR A 73 10.97 -16.69 -5.84
N SER A 74 9.94 -16.58 -5.00
CA SER A 74 8.77 -17.45 -5.04
C SER A 74 7.96 -17.26 -6.33
N ALA A 75 7.83 -16.01 -6.80
CA ALA A 75 7.13 -15.69 -8.05
C ALA A 75 7.84 -16.23 -9.29
N ALA A 76 9.17 -16.38 -9.26
CA ALA A 76 9.98 -16.87 -10.38
C ALA A 76 9.92 -18.39 -10.62
N GLY A 77 9.08 -19.14 -9.89
CA GLY A 77 8.86 -20.55 -10.17
C GLY A 77 10.11 -21.43 -10.02
N LEU A 78 10.17 -22.49 -10.84
CA LEU A 78 11.20 -23.52 -10.79
C LEU A 78 12.43 -23.18 -11.63
N ASP A 79 12.24 -22.47 -12.73
CA ASP A 79 13.31 -21.99 -13.61
C ASP A 79 14.09 -20.82 -13.00
N GLY A 80 13.48 -20.15 -12.00
CA GLY A 80 14.05 -19.05 -11.27
C GLY A 80 14.18 -17.77 -12.10
N GLN A 81 13.41 -17.62 -13.17
CA GLN A 81 13.32 -16.45 -14.02
C GLN A 81 11.94 -15.79 -13.85
N LEU A 82 11.90 -14.46 -13.95
CA LEU A 82 10.64 -13.72 -13.97
C LEU A 82 10.30 -13.35 -15.41
N LEU A 83 9.13 -13.76 -15.87
CA LEU A 83 8.59 -13.35 -17.15
C LEU A 83 8.09 -11.92 -17.11
N THR A 84 8.37 -11.21 -18.20
CA THR A 84 7.99 -9.81 -18.41
C THR A 84 6.74 -9.66 -19.29
N SER A 85 6.13 -10.78 -19.73
CA SER A 85 4.98 -10.78 -20.64
C SER A 85 3.74 -10.12 -20.03
N ALA A 86 3.09 -9.19 -20.72
CA ALA A 86 1.83 -8.61 -20.27
C ALA A 86 0.59 -9.44 -20.68
N ASP A 87 0.78 -10.63 -21.26
CA ASP A 87 -0.29 -11.53 -21.70
C ASP A 87 -0.55 -12.64 -20.68
N LEU A 88 -1.81 -12.74 -20.22
CA LEU A 88 -2.20 -13.70 -19.18
C LEU A 88 -2.04 -15.16 -19.64
N ALA A 89 -2.32 -15.47 -20.91
CA ALA A 89 -2.21 -16.83 -21.41
C ALA A 89 -0.75 -17.31 -21.39
N THR A 90 0.18 -16.42 -21.78
CA THR A 90 1.62 -16.66 -21.72
C THR A 90 2.10 -16.88 -20.28
N LEU A 91 1.64 -16.07 -19.32
CA LEU A 91 2.00 -16.20 -17.91
C LEU A 91 1.43 -17.49 -17.28
N LEU A 92 0.20 -17.88 -17.63
CA LEU A 92 -0.38 -19.12 -17.12
C LEU A 92 0.31 -20.37 -17.67
N ALA A 93 0.85 -20.28 -18.89
CA ALA A 93 1.62 -21.34 -19.54
C ALA A 93 3.05 -21.47 -19.01
N SER A 94 3.56 -20.47 -18.28
CA SER A 94 4.88 -20.53 -17.65
C SER A 94 4.86 -21.22 -16.29
N ASP A 95 6.02 -21.26 -15.63
CA ASP A 95 6.20 -21.77 -14.28
C ASP A 95 6.24 -20.66 -13.21
N ASP A 96 6.35 -19.39 -13.58
CA ASP A 96 6.17 -18.25 -12.67
C ASP A 96 4.89 -18.45 -11.86
N GLN A 97 4.87 -18.11 -10.57
CA GLN A 97 3.69 -18.22 -9.71
C GLN A 97 3.02 -16.87 -9.52
N PRO A 98 1.68 -16.77 -9.69
CA PRO A 98 0.97 -15.55 -9.37
C PRO A 98 1.05 -15.28 -7.87
N LEU A 99 1.09 -14.00 -7.49
CA LEU A 99 0.90 -13.58 -6.11
C LEU A 99 -0.55 -13.87 -5.67
N ILE A 100 -1.49 -13.67 -6.58
CA ILE A 100 -2.91 -14.01 -6.39
C ILE A 100 -3.44 -14.70 -7.66
N PRO A 101 -4.07 -15.87 -7.55
CA PRO A 101 -4.31 -16.63 -6.32
C PRO A 101 -3.01 -17.20 -5.75
N SER A 102 -2.87 -17.17 -4.42
CA SER A 102 -1.74 -17.79 -3.72
C SER A 102 -1.87 -19.31 -3.59
N ASP A 103 -3.09 -19.83 -3.72
CA ASP A 103 -3.37 -21.27 -3.82
C ASP A 103 -3.04 -21.78 -5.23
N PRO A 104 -2.06 -22.68 -5.39
CA PRO A 104 -1.68 -23.22 -6.70
C PRO A 104 -2.82 -23.95 -7.41
N SER A 105 -3.79 -24.50 -6.69
CA SER A 105 -4.96 -25.18 -7.28
C SER A 105 -5.87 -24.21 -8.04
N LEU A 106 -5.85 -22.93 -7.66
CA LEU A 106 -6.61 -21.86 -8.31
C LEU A 106 -5.84 -21.19 -9.44
N ARG A 107 -4.56 -21.53 -9.69
CA ARG A 107 -3.71 -20.89 -10.70
C ARG A 107 -4.40 -20.75 -12.06
N LEU A 108 -5.04 -21.80 -12.57
CA LEU A 108 -5.71 -21.77 -13.88
C LEU A 108 -7.11 -21.14 -13.82
N ALA A 109 -7.74 -21.15 -12.66
CA ALA A 109 -9.09 -20.66 -12.46
C ALA A 109 -9.13 -19.17 -12.06
N GLY A 110 -8.05 -18.63 -11.50
CA GLY A 110 -8.01 -17.28 -10.94
C GLY A 110 -8.74 -17.14 -9.63
N GLN A 111 -8.45 -16.05 -8.93
CA GLN A 111 -9.09 -15.71 -7.67
C GLN A 111 -10.53 -15.24 -7.93
N PRO A 112 -11.56 -15.93 -7.43
CA PRO A 112 -12.93 -15.48 -7.64
C PRO A 112 -13.24 -14.24 -6.80
N LEU A 113 -13.93 -13.27 -7.40
CA LEU A 113 -14.68 -12.26 -6.67
C LEU A 113 -16.13 -12.74 -6.55
N MET A 114 -16.64 -12.78 -5.33
CA MET A 114 -18.00 -13.24 -5.03
C MET A 114 -18.88 -12.08 -4.61
N ASP A 115 -20.16 -12.13 -4.99
CA ASP A 115 -21.17 -11.23 -4.43
C ASP A 115 -21.68 -11.74 -3.07
N ASN A 116 -22.59 -10.96 -2.45
CA ASN A 116 -23.20 -11.30 -1.17
C ASN A 116 -24.03 -12.60 -1.19
N SER A 117 -24.31 -13.15 -2.38
CA SER A 117 -24.98 -14.44 -2.57
C SER A 117 -24.01 -15.57 -2.88
N SER A 118 -22.69 -15.35 -2.70
CA SER A 118 -21.61 -16.29 -3.05
C SER A 118 -21.53 -16.66 -4.52
N ARG A 119 -22.10 -15.84 -5.42
CA ARG A 119 -21.97 -16.04 -6.87
C ARG A 119 -20.67 -15.42 -7.35
N ILE A 120 -19.95 -16.14 -8.20
CA ILE A 120 -18.77 -15.61 -8.87
C ILE A 120 -19.21 -14.54 -9.87
N ILE A 121 -18.76 -13.31 -9.67
CA ILE A 121 -19.04 -12.16 -10.56
C ILE A 121 -17.88 -11.87 -11.51
N GLY A 122 -16.69 -12.39 -11.20
CA GLY A 122 -15.50 -12.33 -12.05
C GLY A 122 -14.32 -13.01 -11.37
N ARG A 123 -13.20 -13.09 -12.10
CA ARG A 123 -11.93 -13.61 -11.59
C ARG A 123 -10.81 -12.62 -11.80
N TYR A 124 -9.82 -12.64 -10.93
CA TYR A 124 -8.61 -11.85 -11.11
C TYR A 124 -7.34 -12.64 -10.82
N TYR A 125 -6.25 -12.16 -11.41
CA TYR A 125 -4.89 -12.66 -11.24
C TYR A 125 -4.00 -11.48 -10.93
N VAL A 126 -3.05 -11.65 -10.04
CA VAL A 126 -2.03 -10.65 -9.78
C VAL A 126 -0.67 -11.31 -9.82
N TRP A 127 0.20 -10.76 -10.66
CA TRP A 127 1.56 -11.18 -10.86
C TRP A 127 2.51 -10.16 -10.25
N LEU A 128 3.59 -10.66 -9.65
CA LEU A 128 4.61 -9.83 -9.02
C LEU A 128 5.87 -9.80 -9.88
N ARG A 129 6.43 -8.61 -10.07
CA ARG A 129 7.68 -8.37 -10.78
C ARG A 129 8.54 -7.36 -10.03
N ASN A 130 9.81 -7.34 -10.40
CA ASN A 130 10.70 -6.29 -9.95
C ASN A 130 10.46 -4.99 -10.72
N ASP A 131 10.97 -3.88 -10.20
CA ASP A 131 10.88 -2.59 -10.88
C ASP A 131 11.90 -2.46 -12.04
N ASN A 132 11.83 -1.35 -12.77
CA ASN A 132 12.74 -1.10 -13.88
C ASN A 132 14.15 -0.73 -13.40
N ALA A 133 14.32 -0.22 -12.18
CA ALA A 133 15.62 0.20 -11.68
C ALA A 133 16.51 -1.01 -11.37
N ASP A 134 15.93 -2.06 -10.78
CA ASP A 134 16.61 -3.32 -10.49
C ASP A 134 16.53 -4.33 -11.66
N GLY A 135 15.68 -4.03 -12.64
CA GLY A 135 15.44 -4.82 -13.84
C GLY A 135 14.27 -5.79 -13.67
N VAL A 136 13.26 -5.66 -14.52
CA VAL A 136 11.95 -6.31 -14.36
C VAL A 136 11.97 -7.85 -14.31
N SER A 137 13.04 -8.50 -14.79
CA SER A 137 13.23 -9.95 -14.76
C SER A 137 14.15 -10.43 -13.63
N THR A 138 14.75 -9.52 -12.86
CA THR A 138 15.66 -9.86 -11.77
C THR A 138 14.87 -10.15 -10.49
N LYS A 139 15.38 -11.04 -9.66
CA LYS A 139 14.75 -11.38 -8.37
C LYS A 139 15.27 -10.52 -7.21
N THR A 140 16.40 -9.85 -7.41
CA THR A 140 17.05 -9.03 -6.39
C THR A 140 16.43 -7.65 -6.40
N ASP A 141 15.71 -7.32 -5.34
CA ASP A 141 15.16 -6.00 -5.08
C ASP A 141 16.09 -5.26 -4.10
N THR A 142 16.45 -4.03 -4.44
CA THR A 142 17.36 -3.19 -3.65
C THR A 142 16.69 -1.96 -3.06
N ASN A 143 15.47 -1.63 -3.49
CA ASN A 143 14.81 -0.35 -3.19
C ASN A 143 13.41 -0.48 -2.57
N ASP A 144 12.90 -1.70 -2.36
CA ASP A 144 11.54 -2.04 -1.94
C ASP A 144 10.44 -1.49 -2.88
N VAL A 145 10.75 -1.42 -4.18
CA VAL A 145 9.83 -1.02 -5.24
C VAL A 145 9.52 -2.23 -6.11
N LEU A 146 8.25 -2.59 -6.18
CA LEU A 146 7.77 -3.76 -6.91
C LEU A 146 6.76 -3.33 -7.98
N THR A 147 6.57 -4.17 -8.98
CA THR A 147 5.53 -3.98 -10.00
C THR A 147 4.50 -5.09 -9.91
N LEU A 148 3.23 -4.71 -9.78
CA LEU A 148 2.08 -5.60 -9.82
C LEU A 148 1.45 -5.55 -11.21
N LEU A 149 1.23 -6.70 -11.83
CA LEU A 149 0.43 -6.82 -13.04
C LEU A 149 -0.85 -7.58 -12.70
N SER A 150 -1.97 -6.87 -12.68
CA SER A 150 -3.28 -7.42 -12.35
C SER A 150 -4.15 -7.58 -13.59
N PHE A 151 -4.83 -8.71 -13.70
CA PHE A 151 -5.80 -9.01 -14.75
C PHE A 151 -7.17 -9.23 -14.12
N GLY A 152 -8.19 -8.53 -14.58
CA GLY A 152 -9.59 -8.81 -14.28
C GLY A 152 -10.27 -9.47 -15.47
N GLN A 153 -11.06 -10.52 -15.22
CA GLN A 153 -11.77 -11.30 -16.22
C GLN A 153 -13.26 -11.47 -15.88
N ILE A 154 -14.11 -11.14 -16.85
CA ILE A 154 -15.57 -11.37 -16.79
C ILE A 154 -16.00 -11.99 -18.13
N GLY A 155 -16.36 -13.27 -18.09
CA GLY A 155 -16.64 -14.03 -19.32
C GLY A 155 -15.42 -14.05 -20.24
N ALA A 156 -15.58 -13.59 -21.47
CA ALA A 156 -14.48 -13.45 -22.44
C ALA A 156 -13.76 -12.09 -22.37
N SER A 157 -14.31 -11.11 -21.63
CA SER A 157 -13.70 -9.80 -21.46
C SER A 157 -12.56 -9.88 -20.45
N SER A 158 -11.43 -9.26 -20.76
CA SER A 158 -10.31 -9.12 -19.85
C SER A 158 -9.70 -7.73 -19.94
N LYS A 159 -9.29 -7.19 -18.79
CA LYS A 159 -8.54 -5.95 -18.67
C LYS A 159 -7.34 -6.16 -17.77
N ALA A 160 -6.25 -5.46 -18.08
CA ALA A 160 -5.01 -5.56 -17.34
C ALA A 160 -4.53 -4.17 -16.90
N ILE A 161 -4.01 -4.10 -15.68
CA ILE A 161 -3.36 -2.91 -15.14
C ILE A 161 -2.01 -3.28 -14.55
N GLU A 162 -1.04 -2.42 -14.79
CA GLU A 162 0.30 -2.49 -14.22
C GLU A 162 0.46 -1.35 -13.23
N VAL A 163 0.84 -1.68 -12.00
CA VAL A 163 1.02 -0.72 -10.91
C VAL A 163 2.37 -0.91 -10.29
N THR A 164 3.20 0.14 -10.33
CA THR A 164 4.43 0.18 -9.55
C THR A 164 4.08 0.66 -8.14
N ILE A 165 4.51 -0.10 -7.15
CA ILE A 165 4.24 0.13 -5.73
C ILE A 165 5.56 0.26 -4.99
N GLN A 166 5.59 1.12 -3.98
CA GLN A 166 6.74 1.30 -3.11
C GLN A 166 6.34 1.00 -1.67
N LYS A 167 7.14 0.19 -0.96
CA LYS A 167 6.91 -0.02 0.47
C LYS A 167 7.17 1.28 1.22
N GLY A 168 6.22 1.73 2.03
CA GLY A 168 6.52 2.71 3.06
C GLY A 168 7.58 2.12 4.01
N LYS A 169 8.66 2.85 4.28
CA LYS A 169 9.67 2.43 5.23
C LYS A 169 10.28 3.62 5.93
N PHE A 170 10.85 3.37 7.11
CA PHE A 170 11.79 4.30 7.70
C PHE A 170 13.02 4.47 6.79
N PRO A 171 13.59 5.68 6.69
CA PRO A 171 14.95 5.88 6.19
C PRO A 171 15.92 5.01 6.99
N ASN A 172 17.01 4.61 6.35
CA ASN A 172 18.01 3.80 7.05
C ASN A 172 18.64 4.68 8.14
N LEU A 173 18.58 4.23 9.40
CA LEU A 173 19.25 4.94 10.48
C LEU A 173 20.77 4.81 10.33
N PRO A 174 21.58 5.83 10.65
CA PRO A 174 23.02 5.73 10.54
C PRO A 174 23.52 4.72 11.57
N GLY A 175 24.21 3.67 11.12
CA GLY A 175 24.82 2.67 11.98
C GLY A 175 25.73 1.73 11.20
N THR A 176 27.01 1.67 11.60
CA THR A 176 28.16 0.87 11.09
C THR A 176 28.45 0.87 9.59
N ASP A 177 27.51 1.24 8.72
CA ASP A 177 27.79 1.63 7.34
C ASP A 177 28.13 3.13 7.28
N THR A 178 29.07 3.46 6.41
CA THR A 178 29.63 4.81 6.21
C THR A 178 28.70 5.78 5.48
N GLN A 179 27.40 5.48 5.36
CA GLN A 179 26.43 6.25 4.61
C GLN A 179 25.37 6.82 5.55
N THR A 180 25.60 8.05 6.04
CA THR A 180 24.52 8.84 6.64
C THR A 180 23.41 9.02 5.61
N ASP A 181 22.23 8.45 5.86
CA ASP A 181 21.05 8.72 5.04
C ASP A 181 20.84 10.24 4.98
N PRO A 182 20.92 10.88 3.80
CA PRO A 182 20.78 12.33 3.66
C PRO A 182 19.49 12.88 4.26
N ARG A 183 18.48 12.02 4.47
CA ARG A 183 17.21 12.40 5.08
C ARG A 183 17.33 12.70 6.58
N LEU A 184 18.41 12.29 7.23
CA LEU A 184 18.61 12.42 8.68
C LEU A 184 19.58 13.54 9.08
N THR A 185 20.08 14.31 8.11
CA THR A 185 21.17 15.28 8.35
C THR A 185 20.71 16.73 8.44
N THR A 186 19.55 17.09 7.90
CA THR A 186 19.03 18.46 7.89
C THR A 186 17.63 18.53 8.51
N ASP A 187 17.29 19.67 9.12
CA ASP A 187 15.96 19.87 9.70
C ASP A 187 14.86 19.71 8.66
N ALA A 188 15.04 20.27 7.45
CA ALA A 188 14.06 20.15 6.38
C ALA A 188 13.78 18.68 6.00
N CYS A 189 14.82 17.86 5.91
CA CYS A 189 14.67 16.45 5.63
C CYS A 189 14.04 15.67 6.80
N LEU A 190 14.38 16.01 8.04
CA LEU A 190 13.81 15.42 9.25
C LEU A 190 12.34 15.79 9.47
N GLU A 191 11.94 17.01 9.09
CA GLU A 191 10.54 17.43 9.03
C GLU A 191 9.78 16.67 7.94
N SER A 192 10.38 16.49 6.75
CA SER A 192 9.79 15.69 5.68
C SER A 192 9.64 14.22 6.08
N LEU A 193 10.63 13.66 6.78
CA LEU A 193 10.54 12.33 7.38
C LEU A 193 9.38 12.26 8.37
N SER A 194 9.30 13.21 9.29
CA SER A 194 8.22 13.27 10.28
C SER A 194 6.85 13.32 9.59
N ALA A 195 6.69 14.16 8.57
CA ALA A 195 5.45 14.24 7.79
C ALA A 195 5.11 12.92 7.08
N GLY A 196 6.11 12.23 6.51
CA GLY A 196 5.93 10.91 5.88
C GLY A 196 5.48 9.83 6.87
N ILE A 197 6.02 9.84 8.09
CA ILE A 197 5.60 8.91 9.16
C ILE A 197 4.19 9.26 9.61
N THR A 198 3.88 10.54 9.82
CA THR A 198 2.54 11.03 10.18
C THR A 198 1.48 10.62 9.18
N GLY A 199 1.77 10.68 7.88
CA GLY A 199 0.85 10.26 6.82
C GLY A 199 0.48 8.76 6.87
N ASN A 200 1.27 7.94 7.56
CA ASN A 200 1.05 6.49 7.69
C ASN A 200 0.87 6.08 9.18
N ALA A 201 0.62 7.03 10.07
CA ALA A 201 0.45 6.75 11.49
C ALA A 201 -0.80 5.92 11.76
N THR A 202 -0.71 4.95 12.66
CA THR A 202 -1.90 4.24 13.18
C THR A 202 -2.69 5.14 14.10
N ASP A 203 -1.99 5.85 14.99
CA ASP A 203 -2.59 6.74 15.97
C ASP A 203 -1.84 8.09 15.96
N LEU A 204 -2.58 9.19 15.80
CA LEU A 204 -2.05 10.56 15.84
C LEU A 204 -2.59 11.29 17.06
N TYR A 205 -1.70 11.71 17.94
CA TYR A 205 -2.02 12.43 19.18
C TYR A 205 -1.60 13.89 19.07
N ASN A 206 -2.52 14.79 19.44
CA ASN A 206 -2.31 16.23 19.45
C ASN A 206 -2.62 16.77 20.86
N PRO A 207 -1.74 16.52 21.85
CA PRO A 207 -1.96 17.08 23.18
C PRO A 207 -2.02 18.62 23.11
N PRO A 208 -2.74 19.28 24.03
CA PRO A 208 -2.76 20.74 24.10
C PRO A 208 -1.36 21.28 24.35
N SER A 209 -1.12 22.56 24.03
CA SER A 209 0.19 23.19 24.26
C SER A 209 0.62 23.05 25.73
N GLY A 210 1.84 22.56 25.94
CA GLY A 210 2.39 22.22 27.27
C GLY A 210 1.79 20.97 27.92
N GLY A 211 0.89 20.26 27.23
CA GLY A 211 0.35 18.95 27.63
C GLY A 211 1.21 17.80 27.10
N SER A 212 1.05 16.62 27.72
CA SER A 212 1.73 15.40 27.31
C SER A 212 0.75 14.27 27.02
N GLN A 213 1.13 13.39 26.08
CA GLN A 213 0.43 12.14 25.81
C GLN A 213 1.05 11.01 26.64
N VAL A 214 0.24 10.34 27.45
CA VAL A 214 0.67 9.13 28.16
C VAL A 214 0.56 7.93 27.23
N ILE A 215 1.63 7.15 27.12
CA ILE A 215 1.67 5.88 26.39
C ILE A 215 2.09 4.79 27.37
N GLY A 216 1.11 3.99 27.79
CA GLY A 216 1.31 2.74 28.52
C GLY A 216 1.41 1.58 27.54
N ASP A 217 0.51 0.59 27.67
CA ASP A 217 0.45 -0.50 26.70
C ASP A 217 0.04 -0.01 25.29
N TYR A 218 0.87 -0.33 24.29
CA TYR A 218 0.67 0.12 22.92
C TYR A 218 1.11 -0.93 21.89
N GLY A 219 0.16 -1.41 21.09
CA GLY A 219 0.43 -2.50 20.15
C GLY A 219 0.72 -3.84 20.84
N SER A 220 1.23 -4.81 20.08
CA SER A 220 1.67 -6.11 20.61
C SER A 220 2.68 -6.78 19.67
N ALA A 221 3.31 -7.87 20.10
CA ALA A 221 4.19 -8.66 19.25
C ALA A 221 3.51 -9.22 17.99
N ALA A 222 2.18 -9.30 17.97
CA ALA A 222 1.39 -9.71 16.80
C ALA A 222 0.83 -8.52 15.99
N ASN A 223 0.88 -7.31 16.53
CA ASN A 223 0.30 -6.11 15.93
C ASN A 223 1.12 -4.88 16.30
N TYR A 224 2.18 -4.64 15.54
CA TYR A 224 3.02 -3.45 15.66
C TYR A 224 2.24 -2.23 15.15
N LYS A 225 2.40 -1.08 15.80
CA LYS A 225 1.66 0.14 15.48
C LYS A 225 2.58 1.35 15.32
N VAL A 226 2.07 2.42 14.69
CA VAL A 226 2.80 3.69 14.54
C VAL A 226 2.06 4.78 15.32
N ALA A 227 2.66 5.21 16.44
CA ALA A 227 2.21 6.34 17.23
C ALA A 227 2.95 7.60 16.80
N VAL A 228 2.22 8.66 16.47
CA VAL A 228 2.77 9.99 16.28
C VAL A 228 2.18 10.94 17.31
N VAL A 229 3.05 11.65 18.03
CA VAL A 229 2.65 12.62 19.06
C VAL A 229 3.17 14.00 18.70
N ASN A 230 2.27 14.92 18.42
CA ASN A 230 2.55 16.33 18.18
C ASN A 230 2.66 17.11 19.51
N GLY A 231 3.58 16.68 20.36
CA GLY A 231 3.84 17.24 21.69
C GLY A 231 4.59 16.25 22.56
N ASP A 232 4.62 16.50 23.87
CA ASP A 232 5.39 15.69 24.82
C ASP A 232 4.79 14.30 25.01
N VAL A 233 5.65 13.33 25.33
CA VAL A 233 5.28 11.95 25.60
C VAL A 233 5.73 11.54 27.00
N VAL A 234 4.82 10.89 27.72
CA VAL A 234 5.13 10.19 28.96
C VAL A 234 4.99 8.69 28.74
N LEU A 235 6.10 7.96 28.83
CA LEU A 235 6.13 6.50 28.68
C LEU A 235 5.98 5.80 30.03
N GLY A 236 5.07 4.84 30.10
CA GLY A 236 4.94 3.90 31.21
C GLY A 236 3.77 4.14 32.17
N PRO A 237 3.44 3.11 32.99
CA PRO A 237 3.98 1.75 32.91
C PRO A 237 3.38 0.95 31.73
N GLY A 238 4.09 -0.08 31.25
CA GLY A 238 3.57 -0.98 30.21
C GLY A 238 4.59 -1.40 29.15
N SER A 239 4.09 -1.87 28.01
CA SER A 239 4.91 -2.27 26.87
C SER A 239 4.41 -1.70 25.54
N GLY A 240 5.34 -1.32 24.67
CA GLY A 240 5.07 -0.80 23.35
C GLY A 240 5.70 -1.63 22.23
N TYR A 241 5.02 -1.74 21.09
CA TYR A 241 5.48 -2.43 19.89
C TYR A 241 5.24 -1.58 18.64
N GLY A 242 6.31 -1.20 17.96
CA GLY A 242 6.24 -0.44 16.71
C GLY A 242 7.10 0.81 16.70
N ILE A 243 6.55 1.89 16.13
CA ILE A 243 7.23 3.17 16.03
C ILE A 243 6.51 4.20 16.87
N LEU A 244 7.29 4.89 17.69
CA LEU A 244 6.89 6.14 18.33
C LEU A 244 7.66 7.29 17.69
N LEU A 245 6.95 8.24 17.09
CA LEU A 245 7.49 9.54 16.70
C LEU A 245 6.91 10.61 17.62
N THR A 246 7.75 11.40 18.26
CA THR A 246 7.31 12.60 18.99
C THR A 246 7.95 13.86 18.45
N ARG A 247 7.17 14.95 18.51
CA ARG A 247 7.59 16.32 18.22
C ARG A 247 8.02 17.10 19.46
N GLY A 248 7.79 16.58 20.66
CA GLY A 248 8.15 17.19 21.94
C GLY A 248 9.21 16.40 22.70
N ALA A 249 9.23 16.53 24.02
CA ALA A 249 10.09 15.78 24.92
C ALA A 249 9.52 14.39 25.24
N VAL A 250 10.40 13.40 25.43
CA VAL A 250 10.04 12.08 25.98
C VAL A 250 10.48 12.00 27.43
N LYS A 251 9.54 11.65 28.31
CA LYS A 251 9.81 11.28 29.70
C LYS A 251 9.42 9.84 29.94
N VAL A 252 10.36 9.00 30.35
CA VAL A 252 10.05 7.65 30.84
C VAL A 252 9.73 7.73 32.32
N ALA A 253 8.43 7.60 32.64
CA ALA A 253 7.93 7.85 33.98
C ALA A 253 8.06 6.66 34.93
N GLU A 254 7.89 5.44 34.41
CA GLU A 254 7.87 4.19 35.18
C GLU A 254 8.53 3.04 34.43
N ASN A 255 8.31 1.80 34.86
CA ASN A 255 8.84 0.62 34.19
C ASN A 255 8.17 0.44 32.82
N PHE A 256 8.96 0.53 31.76
CA PHE A 256 8.45 0.51 30.39
C PHE A 256 9.37 -0.26 29.43
N THR A 257 8.80 -1.02 28.50
CA THR A 257 9.58 -1.67 27.44
C THR A 257 9.07 -1.29 26.07
N TRP A 258 9.94 -0.81 25.19
CA TRP A 258 9.62 -0.56 23.79
C TRP A 258 10.30 -1.58 22.87
N ASN A 259 9.56 -2.18 21.95
CA ASN A 259 10.05 -3.08 20.91
C ASN A 259 9.84 -2.43 19.54
N GLY A 260 10.90 -1.87 18.96
CA GLY A 260 10.86 -1.15 17.69
C GLY A 260 11.62 0.16 17.74
N LEU A 261 11.13 1.20 17.07
CA LEU A 261 11.82 2.49 16.97
C LEU A 261 11.17 3.56 17.85
N ILE A 262 12.01 4.36 18.49
CA ILE A 262 11.61 5.65 19.07
C ILE A 262 12.36 6.75 18.31
N LEU A 263 11.60 7.69 17.76
CA LEU A 263 12.11 8.88 17.08
C LEU A 263 11.65 10.13 17.83
N ILE A 264 12.61 10.91 18.29
CA ILE A 264 12.38 12.19 18.93
C ILE A 264 12.88 13.24 17.95
N ILE A 265 11.98 13.72 17.07
CA ILE A 265 12.30 14.71 16.04
C ILE A 265 11.49 15.96 16.35
N GLY A 266 12.10 16.90 17.05
CA GLY A 266 11.37 18.02 17.65
C GLY A 266 12.21 18.72 18.69
N GLU A 267 11.80 18.69 19.96
CA GLU A 267 12.62 19.25 21.05
C GLU A 267 13.90 18.45 21.32
N GLY A 268 13.96 17.18 20.94
CA GLY A 268 15.18 16.36 21.07
C GLY A 268 15.55 16.04 22.52
N VAL A 269 14.55 15.92 23.41
CA VAL A 269 14.73 15.67 24.83
C VAL A 269 14.26 14.26 25.21
N LEU A 270 15.10 13.49 25.91
CA LEU A 270 14.78 12.22 26.53
C LEU A 270 15.21 12.26 28.01
N THR A 271 14.27 11.99 28.92
CA THR A 271 14.51 11.99 30.37
C THR A 271 13.90 10.78 31.07
N TRP A 272 14.44 10.44 32.24
CA TRP A 272 13.92 9.39 33.10
C TRP A 272 13.43 9.96 34.42
N SER A 273 12.30 9.46 34.92
CA SER A 273 11.93 9.64 36.33
C SER A 273 12.94 8.92 37.23
N SER A 274 13.20 9.48 38.41
CA SER A 274 14.05 8.83 39.42
C SER A 274 13.53 7.41 39.74
N GLY A 275 14.38 6.40 39.54
CA GLY A 275 14.07 5.00 39.80
C GLY A 275 13.28 4.26 38.70
N ALA A 276 12.88 4.94 37.61
CA ALA A 276 12.24 4.29 36.47
C ALA A 276 13.22 3.36 35.73
N LYS A 277 12.74 2.18 35.32
CA LYS A 277 13.52 1.23 34.51
C LYS A 277 12.89 1.04 33.14
N GLY A 278 13.55 1.48 32.08
CA GLY A 278 13.02 1.24 30.74
C GLY A 278 14.03 0.71 29.77
N ASN A 279 13.52 -0.20 28.96
CA ASN A 279 14.29 -0.98 28.01
C ASN A 279 13.77 -0.66 26.61
N ILE A 280 14.67 -0.43 25.67
CA ILE A 280 14.32 -0.22 24.27
C ILE A 280 15.02 -1.31 23.48
N TYR A 281 14.25 -2.23 22.91
CA TYR A 281 14.73 -3.25 21.98
C TYR A 281 14.43 -2.77 20.55
N GLY A 282 15.43 -2.27 19.85
CA GLY A 282 15.29 -1.77 18.48
C GLY A 282 16.20 -0.56 18.22
N GLY A 283 15.62 0.61 17.98
CA GLY A 283 16.38 1.81 17.62
C GLY A 283 15.89 3.06 18.34
N LEU A 284 16.81 3.96 18.66
CA LEU A 284 16.53 5.29 19.17
C LEU A 284 17.19 6.32 18.25
N PHE A 285 16.40 7.28 17.76
CA PHE A 285 16.88 8.43 17.01
C PHE A 285 16.40 9.71 17.68
N ILE A 286 17.31 10.64 17.95
CA ILE A 286 17.01 11.92 18.59
C ILE A 286 17.61 13.03 17.76
N ALA A 287 16.79 13.99 17.36
CA ALA A 287 17.19 15.21 16.70
C ALA A 287 16.36 16.38 17.22
N GLN A 288 17.05 17.45 17.61
CA GLN A 288 16.37 18.70 17.93
C GLN A 288 16.16 19.50 16.64
N THR A 289 14.94 19.50 16.11
CA THR A 289 14.55 20.34 14.95
C THR A 289 13.70 21.54 15.38
N ARG A 290 13.26 21.59 16.64
CA ARG A 290 12.46 22.68 17.20
C ARG A 290 13.02 23.20 18.51
N ALA A 291 12.84 24.49 18.76
CA ALA A 291 13.06 25.07 20.08
C ALA A 291 11.91 24.71 21.03
N ALA A 292 12.09 24.97 22.32
CA ALA A 292 11.10 24.69 23.37
C ALA A 292 9.79 25.50 23.22
N ASP A 293 9.77 26.54 22.38
CA ASP A 293 8.57 27.29 22.02
C ASP A 293 7.84 26.70 20.78
N GLY A 294 8.34 25.59 20.23
CA GLY A 294 7.81 24.91 19.06
C GLY A 294 8.25 25.48 17.71
N SER A 295 9.04 26.57 17.68
CA SER A 295 9.58 27.14 16.45
C SER A 295 10.61 26.22 15.78
N LEU A 296 10.64 26.21 14.45
CA LEU A 296 11.57 25.38 13.67
C LEU A 296 12.97 26.00 13.69
N LEU A 297 13.99 25.16 13.89
CA LEU A 297 15.39 25.54 13.81
C LEU A 297 15.87 25.59 12.34
N THR A 298 16.98 26.29 12.11
CA THR A 298 17.64 26.37 10.79
C THR A 298 18.76 25.34 10.61
N SER A 299 19.12 24.66 11.69
CA SER A 299 20.03 23.51 11.73
C SER A 299 19.76 22.70 13.00
N PRO A 300 20.03 21.38 13.02
CA PRO A 300 19.80 20.55 14.20
C PRO A 300 20.46 21.14 15.45
N GLY A 301 19.69 21.24 16.53
CA GLY A 301 20.11 21.81 17.80
C GLY A 301 20.87 20.83 18.71
N GLN A 302 20.99 21.19 19.98
CA GLN A 302 21.61 20.34 21.01
C GLN A 302 20.56 19.43 21.64
N ILE A 303 20.78 18.11 21.52
CA ILE A 303 19.92 17.13 22.18
C ILE A 303 20.19 17.08 23.69
N THR A 304 19.18 16.74 24.46
CA THR A 304 19.32 16.39 25.88
C THR A 304 18.81 14.97 26.06
N ALA A 305 19.71 14.00 26.27
CA ALA A 305 19.32 12.61 26.46
C ALA A 305 19.94 12.08 27.76
N ASP A 306 19.09 11.76 28.73
CA ASP A 306 19.50 10.94 29.86
C ASP A 306 19.61 9.48 29.39
N LEU A 307 20.84 9.07 29.11
CA LEU A 307 21.22 7.70 28.81
C LEU A 307 21.78 7.01 30.05
N ASN A 308 21.20 7.27 31.23
CA ASN A 308 21.31 6.39 32.41
C ASN A 308 21.26 4.91 31.98
N PRO A 309 21.66 3.91 32.79
CA PRO A 309 21.84 2.52 32.32
C PRO A 309 20.56 1.78 31.83
N ALA A 310 19.53 2.52 31.40
CA ALA A 310 18.61 2.22 30.33
C ALA A 310 19.27 1.37 29.23
N THR A 311 18.74 0.17 29.11
CA THR A 311 19.26 -0.85 28.23
C THR A 311 18.65 -0.64 26.84
N ILE A 312 19.23 0.30 26.09
CA ILE A 312 18.94 0.45 24.67
C ILE A 312 19.73 -0.66 23.96
N PHE A 313 19.02 -1.69 23.53
CA PHE A 313 19.57 -2.79 22.77
C PHE A 313 19.22 -2.58 21.31
N TYR A 314 20.24 -2.49 20.46
CA TYR A 314 20.01 -2.56 19.03
C TYR A 314 19.39 -3.93 18.68
N ASP A 315 18.19 -3.91 18.10
CA ASP A 315 17.48 -5.12 17.66
C ASP A 315 16.93 -4.93 16.25
N ALA A 316 17.65 -5.48 15.27
CA ALA A 316 17.26 -5.42 13.87
C ALA A 316 15.93 -6.16 13.58
N ALA A 317 15.59 -7.20 14.35
CA ALA A 317 14.34 -7.93 14.17
C ALA A 317 13.14 -7.08 14.65
N ALA A 318 13.28 -6.40 15.80
CA ALA A 318 12.27 -5.47 16.29
C ALA A 318 12.09 -4.27 15.35
N ILE A 319 13.18 -3.72 14.79
CA ILE A 319 13.15 -2.67 13.76
C ILE A 319 12.40 -3.14 12.51
N ARG A 320 12.72 -4.35 12.02
CA ARG A 320 12.05 -4.91 10.84
C ARG A 320 10.57 -5.16 11.10
N ALA A 321 10.20 -5.68 12.27
CA ALA A 321 8.81 -5.91 12.65
C ALA A 321 8.03 -4.59 12.76
N ALA A 322 8.64 -3.54 13.32
CA ALA A 322 8.05 -2.21 13.38
C ALA A 322 7.78 -1.60 12.00
N ASN A 323 8.55 -1.96 10.96
CA ASN A 323 8.33 -1.47 9.59
C ASN A 323 7.22 -2.22 8.82
N GLN A 324 6.75 -3.38 9.29
CA GLN A 324 5.72 -4.16 8.57
C GLN A 324 4.35 -3.48 8.41
N PRO A 325 3.86 -2.68 9.38
CA PRO A 325 2.56 -2.01 9.24
C PRO A 325 2.47 -1.02 8.08
N PHE A 326 3.59 -0.54 7.53
CA PHE A 326 3.55 0.44 6.46
C PHE A 326 2.93 -0.15 5.18
N PRO A 327 2.01 0.58 4.54
CA PRO A 327 1.41 0.15 3.30
C PRO A 327 2.42 0.19 2.14
N TYR A 328 2.14 -0.62 1.12
CA TYR A 328 2.68 -0.39 -0.21
C TYR A 328 1.83 0.66 -0.91
N ASN A 329 2.46 1.77 -1.32
CA ASN A 329 1.77 2.88 -1.97
C ASN A 329 1.99 2.85 -3.49
N PRO A 330 0.94 3.05 -4.31
CA PRO A 330 1.08 3.14 -5.75
C PRO A 330 1.85 4.42 -6.11
N VAL A 331 2.90 4.29 -6.91
CA VAL A 331 3.72 5.40 -7.41
C VAL A 331 3.57 5.62 -8.93
N ALA A 332 3.13 4.59 -9.65
CA ALA A 332 2.76 4.68 -11.06
C ALA A 332 1.67 3.66 -11.42
N ILE A 333 0.73 4.03 -12.28
CA ILE A 333 -0.36 3.18 -12.76
C ILE A 333 -0.43 3.28 -14.28
N ARG A 334 -0.58 2.14 -14.96
CA ARG A 334 -0.73 2.04 -16.42
C ARG A 334 -1.77 0.98 -16.76
N GLU A 335 -2.77 1.32 -17.56
CA GLU A 335 -3.61 0.31 -18.22
C GLU A 335 -2.81 -0.34 -19.37
N LYS A 336 -3.00 -1.64 -19.59
CA LYS A 336 -2.32 -2.43 -20.63
C LYS A 336 -3.28 -2.87 -21.73
#